data_AF-A0A8T3NMQ5-F1
#
_entry.id   AF-A0A8T3NMQ5-F1
#
_cell.length_a   1.000
_cell.length_b   1.000
_cell.length_c   1.000
_cell.angle_alpha   90.00
_cell.angle_beta   90.00
_cell.angle_gamma   90.00
#
_symmetry.space_group_name_H-M   'P 1'
#
loop_
_entity.id
_entity.type
_entity.pdbx_description
1 polymer ?
#
loop_
_entity_poly.entity_id
_entity_poly.type
_entity_poly.pdbx_seq_one_letter_code
_entity_poly.pdbx_strand_id
1 'polypeptide(L)'
;MATSTRTDPLGYLAERITELQDQSLYRPLVVMDGPQKPRTTMDGRPVISLASNNYLGLATHPRLMDAALAAVRELGVGSGAVRTIAGTMELHEALERRLAGFKHTDATLVFQSGFTANSGVIPTITDERDLIVSDELNHASIIDGVRLSKASRAVFPHKDVDGLERVLREARAEGGAKGRYSNILVITDGVFSMDGDIAPLAGICEVAERHEAAVMVDDAHAS
;
A
#
# COMPACT_ATOMS: atom_id res chain seq x y z
N MET A 1 -0.53 56.19 -2.14
CA MET A 1 -0.88 54.99 -2.92
C MET A 1 -0.99 53.83 -1.96
N ALA A 2 -2.20 53.32 -1.71
CA ALA A 2 -2.40 52.18 -0.84
C ALA A 2 -1.89 50.92 -1.55
N THR A 3 -0.77 50.37 -1.08
CA THR A 3 -0.30 49.05 -1.48
C THR A 3 -1.30 48.03 -0.97
N SER A 4 -2.10 47.48 -1.88
CA SER A 4 -2.93 46.30 -1.64
C SER A 4 -1.99 45.17 -1.21
N THR A 5 -2.00 44.82 0.07
CA THR A 5 -1.28 43.67 0.60
C THR A 5 -1.97 42.42 0.08
N ARG A 6 -1.37 41.79 -0.92
CA ARG A 6 -1.80 40.51 -1.44
C ARG A 6 -1.79 39.49 -0.30
N THR A 7 -2.95 38.94 0.04
CA THR A 7 -3.07 37.87 1.03
C THR A 7 -2.24 36.67 0.59
N ASP A 8 -1.44 36.11 1.51
CA ASP A 8 -0.73 34.85 1.27
C ASP A 8 -1.73 33.69 1.35
N PRO A 9 -2.08 33.02 0.24
CA PRO A 9 -3.01 31.90 0.25
C PRO A 9 -2.49 30.68 1.03
N LEU A 10 -1.21 30.64 1.39
CA LEU A 10 -0.59 29.57 2.17
C LEU A 10 -0.24 29.97 3.60
N GLY A 11 -0.59 31.19 4.03
CA GLY A 11 -0.25 31.70 5.36
C GLY A 11 -0.78 30.82 6.50
N TYR A 12 -1.93 30.18 6.29
CA TYR A 12 -2.54 29.24 7.25
C TYR A 12 -1.66 28.01 7.55
N LEU A 13 -0.70 27.66 6.68
CA LEU A 13 0.20 26.52 6.93
C LEU A 13 1.10 26.76 8.14
N ALA A 14 1.51 28.01 8.39
CA ALA A 14 2.31 28.35 9.55
C ALA A 14 1.50 28.12 10.85
N GLU A 15 0.25 28.56 10.87
CA GLU A 15 -0.68 28.30 11.98
C GLU A 15 -0.87 26.80 12.19
N ARG A 16 -1.06 26.04 11.10
CA ARG A 16 -1.22 24.58 11.18
C ARG A 16 0.02 23.85 11.70
N ILE A 17 1.22 24.32 11.37
CA ILE A 17 2.47 23.77 11.92
C ILE A 17 2.55 24.04 13.42
N THR A 18 2.23 25.26 13.87
CA THR A 18 2.20 25.61 15.30
C THR A 18 1.20 24.73 16.05
N GLU A 19 -0.01 24.52 15.51
CA GLU A 19 -1.00 23.61 16.10
C GLU A 19 -0.46 22.18 16.27
N LEU A 20 0.25 21.66 15.26
CA LEU A 20 0.87 20.32 15.35
C LEU A 20 1.99 20.28 16.40
N GLN A 21 2.75 21.37 16.57
CA GLN A 21 3.78 21.48 17.60
C GLN A 21 3.16 21.51 18.99
N ASP A 22 2.11 22.32 19.19
CA ASP A 22 1.38 22.44 20.46
C ASP A 22 0.73 21.11 20.87
N GLN A 23 0.29 20.31 19.89
CA GLN A 23 -0.27 18.97 20.10
C GLN A 23 0.79 17.86 20.19
N SER A 24 2.09 18.18 20.08
CA SER A 24 3.18 17.19 20.01
C SER A 24 3.02 16.17 18.87
N LEU A 25 2.35 16.57 17.78
CA LEU A 25 2.15 15.78 16.56
C LEU A 25 3.12 16.17 15.43
N TYR A 26 3.87 17.26 15.58
CA TYR A 26 4.92 17.64 14.64
C TYR A 26 6.08 16.63 14.70
N ARG A 27 6.41 16.01 13.55
CA ARG A 27 7.43 14.97 13.44
C ARG A 27 8.62 15.49 12.63
N PRO A 28 9.70 15.97 13.27
CA PRO A 28 10.93 16.30 12.55
C PRO A 28 11.55 15.03 11.95
N LEU A 29 12.20 15.16 10.80
CA LEU A 29 12.90 14.05 10.17
C LEU A 29 14.22 13.78 10.90
N VAL A 30 14.50 12.50 11.18
CA VAL A 30 15.77 12.03 11.73
C VAL A 30 16.69 11.65 10.58
N VAL A 31 17.93 12.14 10.59
CA VAL A 31 18.91 11.87 9.52
C VAL A 31 19.73 10.65 9.89
N MET A 32 19.74 9.65 9.00
CA MET A 32 20.64 8.50 9.12
C MET A 32 21.92 8.78 8.35
N ASP A 33 23.06 8.79 9.05
CA ASP A 33 24.36 9.22 8.49
C ASP A 33 25.06 8.13 7.66
N GLY A 34 24.56 6.91 7.73
CA GLY A 34 25.19 5.73 7.14
C GLY A 34 24.19 4.76 6.53
N PRO A 35 24.68 3.60 6.03
CA PRO A 35 23.81 2.58 5.44
C PRO A 35 22.87 1.97 6.48
N GLN A 36 21.68 1.52 6.05
CA GLN A 36 20.71 0.89 6.94
C GLN A 36 21.23 -0.45 7.47
N LYS A 37 21.50 -0.51 8.78
CA LYS A 37 22.10 -1.65 9.50
C LYS A 37 21.53 -1.77 10.92
N PRO A 38 21.63 -2.94 11.57
CA PRO A 38 21.18 -3.11 12.96
C PRO A 38 21.83 -2.15 13.96
N ARG A 39 23.08 -1.76 13.71
CA ARG A 39 23.77 -0.65 14.38
C ARG A 39 24.09 0.41 13.35
N THR A 40 23.64 1.64 13.58
CA THR A 40 23.82 2.77 12.65
C THR A 40 24.05 4.07 13.44
N THR A 41 24.27 5.16 12.72
CA THR A 41 24.37 6.50 13.29
C THR A 41 23.18 7.33 12.84
N MET A 42 22.48 7.97 13.78
CA MET A 42 21.37 8.88 13.52
C MET A 42 21.64 10.22 14.21
N ASP A 43 21.58 11.31 13.45
CA ASP A 43 21.94 12.66 13.89
C ASP A 43 23.29 12.69 14.64
N GLY A 44 24.31 12.02 14.10
CA GLY A 44 25.65 11.93 14.67
C GLY A 44 25.78 10.99 15.89
N ARG A 45 24.71 10.32 16.31
CA ARG A 45 24.71 9.44 17.51
C ARG A 45 24.67 7.97 17.12
N PRO A 46 25.55 7.12 17.68
CA PRO A 46 25.49 5.68 17.46
C PRO A 46 24.26 5.08 18.17
N VAL A 47 23.46 4.31 17.43
CA VAL A 47 22.21 3.71 17.90
C VAL A 47 22.05 2.26 17.45
N ILE A 48 21.18 1.52 18.13
CA ILE A 48 20.63 0.25 17.65
C ILE A 48 19.33 0.58 16.91
N SER A 49 19.24 0.22 15.63
CA SER A 49 18.06 0.50 14.79
C SER A 49 17.00 -0.57 14.99
N LEU A 50 15.91 -0.21 15.69
CA LEU A 50 14.71 -1.05 15.86
C LEU A 50 13.49 -0.47 15.13
N ALA A 51 13.72 0.46 14.19
CA ALA A 51 12.69 1.22 13.49
C ALA A 51 12.79 1.07 11.96
N SER A 52 13.24 -0.09 11.48
CA SER A 52 13.42 -0.36 10.05
C SER A 52 12.61 -1.57 9.59
N ASN A 53 12.14 -1.53 8.34
CA ASN A 53 11.48 -2.66 7.66
C ASN A 53 12.49 -3.60 6.97
N ASN A 54 13.76 -3.57 7.38
CA ASN A 54 14.82 -4.38 6.80
C ASN A 54 14.85 -5.78 7.43
N TYR A 55 13.72 -6.49 7.41
CA TYR A 55 13.49 -7.73 8.16
C TYR A 55 14.55 -8.80 7.92
N LEU A 56 14.98 -8.96 6.66
CA LEU A 56 15.96 -9.96 6.23
C LEU A 56 17.39 -9.41 6.15
N GLY A 57 17.62 -8.16 6.54
CA GLY A 57 18.95 -7.53 6.47
C GLY A 57 19.47 -7.30 5.04
N LEU A 58 18.57 -7.29 4.05
CA LEU A 58 18.95 -7.27 2.63
C LEU A 58 19.32 -5.88 2.09
N ALA A 59 18.94 -4.80 2.78
CA ALA A 59 19.20 -3.42 2.31
C ALA A 59 20.69 -3.11 2.01
N THR A 60 21.63 -3.86 2.59
CA THR A 60 23.09 -3.69 2.39
C THR A 60 23.79 -4.99 2.01
N HIS A 61 23.04 -5.99 1.53
CA HIS A 61 23.61 -7.30 1.20
C HIS A 61 24.56 -7.19 -0.02
N PRO A 62 25.81 -7.69 0.05
CA PRO A 62 26.80 -7.50 -1.03
C PRO A 62 26.31 -7.95 -2.41
N ARG A 63 25.68 -9.13 -2.49
CA ARG A 63 25.09 -9.64 -3.73
C ARG A 63 24.06 -8.70 -4.37
N LEU A 64 23.28 -7.95 -3.59
CA LEU A 64 22.28 -7.01 -4.12
C LEU A 64 22.96 -5.73 -4.60
N MET A 65 23.95 -5.24 -3.86
CA MET A 65 24.75 -4.08 -4.27
C MET A 65 25.49 -4.37 -5.59
N ASP A 66 26.14 -5.54 -5.71
CA ASP A 66 26.85 -5.94 -6.91
C ASP A 66 25.92 -6.07 -8.12
N ALA A 67 24.73 -6.66 -7.93
CA ALA A 67 23.72 -6.77 -8.98
C ALA A 67 23.20 -5.40 -9.43
N ALA A 68 22.93 -4.49 -8.50
CA ALA A 68 22.49 -3.13 -8.81
C ALA A 68 23.57 -2.34 -9.57
N LEU A 69 24.84 -2.42 -9.15
CA LEU A 69 25.95 -1.77 -9.84
C LEU A 69 26.17 -2.32 -11.25
N ALA A 70 26.02 -3.63 -11.45
CA ALA A 70 26.08 -4.24 -12.77
C ALA A 70 24.94 -3.75 -13.67
N ALA A 71 23.70 -3.77 -13.17
CA ALA A 71 22.54 -3.30 -13.92
C ALA A 71 22.67 -1.82 -14.33
N VAL A 72 23.18 -0.94 -13.45
CA VAL A 72 23.40 0.47 -13.79
C VAL A 72 24.44 0.65 -14.90
N ARG A 73 25.52 -0.15 -14.89
CA ARG A 73 26.56 -0.08 -15.93
C ARG A 73 26.05 -0.57 -17.28
N GLU A 74 25.18 -1.57 -17.29
CA GLU A 74 24.65 -2.20 -18.50
C GLU A 74 23.46 -1.45 -19.09
N LEU A 75 22.49 -1.07 -18.24
CA LEU A 75 21.17 -0.60 -18.63
C LEU A 75 20.98 0.91 -18.42
N GLY A 76 21.90 1.56 -17.70
CA GLY A 76 21.73 2.93 -17.24
C GLY A 76 20.84 3.05 -16.00
N VAL A 77 20.49 4.27 -15.62
CA VAL A 77 19.81 4.58 -14.34
C VAL A 77 18.28 4.61 -14.43
N GLY A 78 17.70 4.57 -15.64
CA GLY A 78 16.25 4.69 -15.80
C GLY A 78 15.75 4.24 -17.16
N SER A 79 14.47 3.85 -17.22
CA SER A 79 13.82 3.34 -18.42
C SER A 79 13.48 4.41 -19.47
N GLY A 80 13.50 5.69 -19.08
CA GLY A 80 13.27 6.82 -20.00
C GLY A 80 11.81 7.06 -20.42
N ALA A 81 10.87 6.18 -20.07
CA ALA A 81 9.44 6.35 -20.36
C ALA A 81 8.55 5.49 -19.46
N VAL A 82 7.23 5.68 -19.58
CA VAL A 82 6.23 4.79 -18.98
C VAL A 82 6.22 3.42 -19.68
N ARG A 83 5.80 2.37 -18.94
CA ARG A 83 5.75 0.98 -19.42
C ARG A 83 5.00 0.82 -20.74
N THR A 84 3.91 1.55 -20.92
CA THR A 84 3.00 1.44 -22.08
C THR A 84 3.53 2.09 -23.37
N ILE A 85 4.65 2.82 -23.33
CA ILE A 85 5.20 3.52 -24.52
C ILE A 85 6.55 2.95 -24.90
N ALA A 86 7.59 3.25 -24.13
CA ALA A 86 8.97 2.86 -24.42
C ALA A 86 9.78 2.60 -23.13
N GLY A 87 9.08 2.30 -22.03
CA GLY A 87 9.69 2.14 -20.71
C GLY A 87 9.82 0.71 -20.22
N THR A 88 9.33 -0.27 -20.99
CA THR A 88 9.44 -1.68 -20.63
C THR A 88 10.79 -2.22 -21.10
N MET A 89 11.53 -2.81 -20.17
CA MET A 89 12.86 -3.39 -20.41
C MET A 89 12.79 -4.89 -20.15
N GLU A 90 13.69 -5.67 -20.75
CA GLU A 90 13.77 -7.12 -20.51
C GLU A 90 13.90 -7.45 -19.01
N LEU A 91 14.59 -6.60 -18.24
CA LEU A 91 14.72 -6.73 -16.78
C LEU A 91 13.36 -6.67 -16.05
N HIS A 92 12.43 -5.82 -16.50
CA HIS A 92 11.09 -5.74 -15.90
C HIS A 92 10.31 -7.04 -16.13
N GLU A 93 10.30 -7.52 -17.37
CA GLU A 93 9.62 -8.76 -17.76
C GLU A 93 10.22 -9.99 -17.05
N ALA A 94 11.55 -10.02 -16.89
CA ALA A 94 12.23 -11.09 -16.15
C ALA A 94 11.89 -11.08 -14.66
N LEU A 95 11.81 -9.89 -14.05
CA LEU A 95 11.37 -9.73 -12.66
C LEU A 95 9.92 -10.20 -12.49
N GLU A 96 9.01 -9.76 -13.36
CA GLU A 96 7.59 -10.12 -13.31
C GLU A 96 7.37 -11.63 -13.45
N ARG A 97 8.04 -12.30 -14.39
CA ARG A 97 7.99 -13.76 -14.51
C ARG A 97 8.50 -14.46 -13.25
N ARG A 98 9.58 -13.96 -12.67
CA ARG A 98 10.17 -14.56 -11.46
C ARG A 98 9.27 -14.37 -10.24
N LEU A 99 8.63 -13.21 -10.11
CA LEU A 99 7.67 -12.92 -9.05
C LEU A 99 6.41 -13.78 -9.19
N ALA A 100 5.88 -13.93 -10.41
CA ALA A 100 4.72 -14.80 -10.66
C ALA A 100 5.01 -16.26 -10.25
N GLY A 101 6.20 -16.78 -10.62
CA GLY A 101 6.64 -18.10 -10.18
C GLY A 101 6.85 -18.22 -8.67
N PHE A 102 7.34 -17.17 -8.01
CA PHE A 102 7.54 -17.13 -6.56
C PHE A 102 6.22 -17.06 -5.77
N LYS A 103 5.25 -16.27 -6.24
CA LYS A 103 3.93 -16.08 -5.61
C LYS A 103 2.89 -17.09 -6.08
N HIS A 104 3.24 -17.98 -7.01
CA HIS A 104 2.34 -18.98 -7.60
C HIS A 104 1.10 -18.36 -8.25
N THR A 105 1.29 -17.28 -9.01
CA THR A 105 0.23 -16.58 -9.74
C THR A 105 0.44 -16.69 -11.25
N ASP A 106 -0.62 -16.50 -12.04
CA ASP A 106 -0.55 -16.56 -13.51
C ASP A 106 0.32 -15.43 -14.10
N ALA A 107 0.33 -14.27 -13.46
CA ALA A 107 1.08 -13.10 -13.89
C ALA A 107 1.44 -12.19 -12.70
N THR A 108 2.34 -11.23 -12.94
CA THR A 108 2.67 -10.15 -12.01
C THR A 108 2.92 -8.87 -12.80
N LEU A 109 2.54 -7.72 -12.23
CA LEU A 109 2.86 -6.40 -12.75
C LEU A 109 3.59 -5.59 -11.68
N VAL A 110 4.76 -5.05 -12.01
CA VAL A 110 5.58 -4.28 -11.08
C VAL A 110 5.21 -2.79 -11.11
N PHE A 111 4.99 -2.24 -9.92
CA PHE A 111 4.80 -0.80 -9.67
C PHE A 111 6.02 -0.23 -8.96
N GLN A 112 6.18 1.09 -9.00
CA GLN A 112 7.29 1.79 -8.34
C GLN A 112 7.26 1.71 -6.80
N SER A 113 6.08 1.48 -6.21
CA SER A 113 5.90 1.27 -4.77
C SER A 113 4.62 0.51 -4.46
N GLY A 114 4.55 -0.13 -3.28
CA GLY A 114 3.31 -0.76 -2.79
C GLY A 114 2.14 0.22 -2.67
N PHE A 115 2.43 1.48 -2.30
CA PHE A 115 1.40 2.53 -2.26
C PHE A 115 0.73 2.69 -3.62
N THR A 116 1.55 2.74 -4.68
CA THR A 116 1.07 2.98 -6.04
C THR A 116 0.45 1.76 -6.69
N ALA A 117 0.83 0.55 -6.24
CA ALA A 117 0.13 -0.67 -6.60
C ALA A 117 -1.32 -0.61 -6.09
N ASN A 118 -1.52 -0.34 -4.80
CA ASN A 118 -2.87 -0.23 -4.23
C ASN A 118 -3.68 0.90 -4.85
N SER A 119 -3.11 2.11 -4.95
CA SER A 119 -3.82 3.26 -5.51
C SER A 119 -4.09 3.14 -7.01
N GLY A 120 -3.34 2.31 -7.74
CA GLY A 120 -3.52 2.05 -9.16
C GLY A 120 -4.44 0.87 -9.46
N VAL A 121 -4.35 -0.21 -8.70
CA VAL A 121 -5.10 -1.45 -8.95
C VAL A 121 -6.56 -1.31 -8.52
N ILE A 122 -6.81 -0.89 -7.28
CA ILE A 122 -8.17 -0.86 -6.70
C ILE A 122 -9.18 -0.11 -7.58
N PRO A 123 -8.93 1.16 -8.01
CA PRO A 123 -9.89 1.88 -8.87
C PRO A 123 -9.94 1.36 -10.30
N THR A 124 -8.98 0.54 -10.75
CA THR A 124 -8.96 -0.02 -12.10
C THR A 124 -9.82 -1.28 -12.20
N ILE A 125 -9.90 -2.07 -11.14
CA ILE A 125 -10.63 -3.35 -11.11
C ILE A 125 -12.03 -3.26 -10.49
N THR A 126 -12.47 -2.06 -10.12
CA THR A 126 -13.80 -1.81 -9.53
C THR A 126 -14.48 -0.62 -10.18
N ASP A 127 -15.80 -0.64 -10.27
CA ASP A 127 -16.61 0.47 -10.79
C ASP A 127 -17.82 0.82 -9.90
N GLU A 128 -18.64 1.79 -10.31
CA GLU A 128 -19.81 2.26 -9.54
C GLU A 128 -20.86 1.19 -9.20
N ARG A 129 -20.82 0.03 -9.85
CA ARG A 129 -21.74 -1.11 -9.62
C ARG A 129 -21.19 -2.11 -8.61
N ASP A 130 -19.98 -1.91 -8.10
CA ASP A 130 -19.32 -2.84 -7.19
C ASP A 130 -19.36 -2.34 -5.73
N LEU A 131 -19.01 -3.24 -4.81
CA LEU A 131 -18.79 -2.96 -3.40
C LEU A 131 -17.37 -3.34 -3.00
N ILE A 132 -16.68 -2.44 -2.32
CA ILE A 132 -15.43 -2.74 -1.62
C ILE A 132 -15.72 -2.88 -0.12
N VAL A 133 -15.27 -3.99 0.47
CA VAL A 133 -15.39 -4.27 1.91
C VAL A 133 -13.98 -4.30 2.51
N SER A 134 -13.61 -3.25 3.24
CA SER A 134 -12.25 -3.06 3.77
C SER A 134 -12.18 -3.39 5.25
N ASP A 135 -11.10 -4.03 5.70
CA ASP A 135 -10.77 -4.08 7.13
C ASP A 135 -10.56 -2.65 7.67
N GLU A 136 -10.97 -2.41 8.91
CA GLU A 136 -10.89 -1.12 9.60
C GLU A 136 -9.47 -0.57 9.71
N LEU A 137 -8.46 -1.44 9.88
CA LEU A 137 -7.07 -1.04 10.11
C LEU A 137 -6.16 -1.19 8.89
N ASN A 138 -6.76 -1.35 7.70
CA ASN A 138 -6.00 -1.42 6.45
C ASN A 138 -5.05 -0.25 6.25
N HIS A 139 -3.92 -0.53 5.61
CA HIS A 139 -2.91 0.48 5.34
C HIS A 139 -3.47 1.68 4.53
N ALA A 140 -2.93 2.88 4.79
CA ALA A 140 -3.41 4.12 4.19
C ALA A 140 -3.45 4.09 2.65
N SER A 141 -2.56 3.34 2.00
CA SER A 141 -2.58 3.17 0.54
C SER A 141 -3.82 2.44 0.02
N ILE A 142 -4.33 1.47 0.78
CA ILE A 142 -5.58 0.78 0.43
C ILE A 142 -6.72 1.77 0.56
N ILE A 143 -6.79 2.49 1.69
CA ILE A 143 -7.81 3.50 1.94
C ILE A 143 -7.85 4.55 0.82
N ASP A 144 -6.68 5.05 0.40
CA ASP A 144 -6.59 6.02 -0.69
C ASP A 144 -6.93 5.40 -2.06
N GLY A 145 -6.56 4.15 -2.32
CA GLY A 145 -7.01 3.43 -3.52
C GLY A 145 -8.53 3.24 -3.58
N VAL A 146 -9.17 2.90 -2.45
CA VAL A 146 -10.63 2.81 -2.32
C VAL A 146 -11.28 4.17 -2.56
N ARG A 147 -10.70 5.26 -2.05
CA ARG A 147 -11.21 6.62 -2.28
C ARG A 147 -11.13 7.07 -3.74
N LEU A 148 -10.19 6.53 -4.52
CA LEU A 148 -10.09 6.79 -5.96
C LEU A 148 -11.10 5.96 -6.78
N SER A 149 -11.64 4.88 -6.21
CA SER A 149 -12.69 4.08 -6.85
C SER A 149 -14.05 4.78 -6.78
N LYS A 150 -14.92 4.43 -7.73
CA LYS A 150 -16.35 4.81 -7.71
C LYS A 150 -17.24 3.78 -7.00
N ALA A 151 -16.69 2.63 -6.64
CA ALA A 151 -17.43 1.57 -5.97
C ALA A 151 -18.04 2.06 -4.65
N SER A 152 -19.14 1.42 -4.26
CA SER A 152 -19.64 1.58 -2.90
C SER A 152 -18.61 1.02 -1.92
N ARG A 153 -18.62 1.52 -0.68
CA ARG A 153 -17.65 1.12 0.35
C ARG A 153 -18.36 0.69 1.61
N ALA A 154 -17.89 -0.40 2.20
CA ALA A 154 -18.22 -0.84 3.54
C ALA A 154 -16.92 -1.17 4.29
N VAL A 155 -16.98 -1.10 5.61
CA VAL A 155 -15.87 -1.44 6.50
C VAL A 155 -16.35 -2.52 7.45
N PHE A 156 -15.53 -3.54 7.68
CA PHE A 156 -15.78 -4.53 8.74
C PHE A 156 -14.79 -4.33 9.89
N PRO A 157 -15.18 -4.65 11.14
CA PRO A 157 -14.30 -4.48 12.28
C PRO A 157 -13.02 -5.30 12.13
N HIS A 158 -11.92 -4.78 12.65
CA HIS A 158 -10.59 -5.36 12.48
C HIS A 158 -10.54 -6.86 12.82
N LYS A 159 -10.19 -7.69 11.83
CA LYS A 159 -10.10 -9.17 11.92
C LYS A 159 -11.37 -9.88 12.36
N ASP A 160 -12.52 -9.20 12.33
CA ASP A 160 -13.81 -9.76 12.71
C ASP A 160 -14.45 -10.47 11.52
N VAL A 161 -14.22 -11.79 11.41
CA VAL A 161 -14.78 -12.64 10.35
C VAL A 161 -16.32 -12.67 10.41
N ASP A 162 -16.91 -12.65 11.60
CA ASP A 162 -18.38 -12.62 11.76
C ASP A 162 -18.93 -11.24 11.35
N GLY A 163 -18.18 -10.19 11.63
CA GLY A 163 -18.42 -8.83 11.14
C GLY A 163 -18.40 -8.73 9.63
N LEU A 164 -17.39 -9.33 8.99
CA LEU A 164 -17.28 -9.43 7.54
C LEU A 164 -18.48 -10.19 6.95
N GLU A 165 -18.84 -11.35 7.51
CA GLU A 165 -19.98 -12.16 7.04
C GLU A 165 -21.29 -11.36 7.12
N ARG A 166 -21.49 -10.60 8.19
CA ARG A 166 -22.67 -9.73 8.34
C ARG A 166 -22.76 -8.70 7.21
N VAL A 167 -21.65 -8.01 6.93
CA VAL A 167 -21.58 -7.00 5.85
C VAL A 167 -21.85 -7.63 4.49
N LEU A 168 -21.26 -8.79 4.20
CA LEU A 168 -21.45 -9.48 2.93
C LEU A 168 -22.88 -9.99 2.75
N ARG A 169 -23.48 -10.55 3.80
CA ARG A 169 -24.88 -11.01 3.78
C ARG A 169 -25.83 -9.85 3.52
N GLU A 170 -25.64 -8.71 4.18
CA GLU A 170 -26.44 -7.50 3.96
C GLU A 170 -26.27 -6.99 2.52
N ALA A 171 -25.05 -6.89 2.03
CA ALA A 171 -24.76 -6.46 0.66
C ALA A 171 -25.40 -7.36 -0.42
N ARG A 172 -25.49 -8.67 -0.17
CA ARG A 172 -26.16 -9.62 -1.08
C ARG A 172 -27.67 -9.59 -0.98
N ALA A 173 -28.23 -9.26 0.19
CA ALA A 173 -29.67 -9.10 0.37
C ALA A 173 -30.21 -7.80 -0.26
N GLU A 174 -29.37 -6.76 -0.37
CA GLU A 174 -29.74 -5.52 -1.06
C GLU A 174 -30.00 -5.73 -2.56
N GLY A 175 -30.99 -5.03 -3.12
CA GLY A 175 -31.30 -5.08 -4.56
C GLY A 175 -32.17 -6.28 -5.00
N GLY A 176 -32.65 -7.10 -4.07
CA GLY A 176 -33.57 -8.21 -4.35
C GLY A 176 -32.89 -9.37 -5.11
N ALA A 177 -33.66 -10.13 -5.92
CA ALA A 177 -33.18 -11.35 -6.58
C ALA A 177 -32.00 -11.16 -7.55
N LYS A 178 -31.67 -9.91 -7.93
CA LYS A 178 -30.55 -9.60 -8.83
C LYS A 178 -29.29 -9.12 -8.09
N GLY A 179 -29.39 -8.86 -6.78
CA GLY A 179 -28.34 -8.20 -6.01
C GLY A 179 -28.13 -6.73 -6.40
N ARG A 180 -27.70 -5.90 -5.45
CA ARG A 180 -27.33 -4.49 -5.71
C ARG A 180 -25.98 -4.37 -6.43
N TYR A 181 -25.04 -5.22 -6.06
CA TYR A 181 -23.65 -5.14 -6.50
C TYR A 181 -23.30 -6.24 -7.49
N SER A 182 -22.61 -5.87 -8.57
CA SER A 182 -22.14 -6.82 -9.58
C SER A 182 -20.99 -7.66 -9.02
N ASN A 183 -19.99 -7.01 -8.43
CA ASN A 183 -18.89 -7.67 -7.73
C ASN A 183 -18.76 -7.12 -6.32
N ILE A 184 -18.21 -7.95 -5.43
CA ILE A 184 -17.78 -7.53 -4.09
C ILE A 184 -16.31 -7.89 -3.94
N LEU A 185 -15.50 -6.90 -3.55
CA LEU A 185 -14.06 -7.05 -3.30
C LEU A 185 -13.79 -6.84 -1.82
N VAL A 186 -13.39 -7.91 -1.12
CA VAL A 186 -12.89 -7.84 0.26
C VAL A 186 -11.41 -7.49 0.21
N ILE A 187 -10.98 -6.48 0.96
CA ILE A 187 -9.57 -6.06 1.02
C ILE A 187 -9.07 -6.07 2.46
N THR A 188 -7.91 -6.70 2.69
CA THR A 188 -7.24 -6.74 4.00
C THR A 188 -5.71 -6.64 3.84
N ASP A 189 -5.02 -6.01 4.79
CA ASP A 189 -3.61 -6.27 5.02
C ASP A 189 -3.45 -7.76 5.41
N GLY A 190 -2.35 -8.40 4.99
CA GLY A 190 -1.96 -9.74 5.45
C GLY A 190 -1.35 -9.71 6.85
N VAL A 191 -0.47 -8.73 7.08
CA VAL A 191 0.10 -8.38 8.39
C VAL A 191 -0.07 -6.88 8.60
N PHE A 192 -0.73 -6.50 9.69
CA PHE A 192 -1.06 -5.10 9.95
C PHE A 192 0.16 -4.35 10.46
N SER A 193 0.54 -3.28 9.76
CA SER A 193 1.83 -2.58 9.95
C SER A 193 2.04 -1.97 11.34
N MET A 194 0.97 -1.55 12.01
CA MET A 194 1.04 -0.84 13.30
C MET A 194 1.05 -1.78 14.50
N ASP A 195 0.38 -2.93 14.39
CA ASP A 195 0.17 -3.88 15.50
C ASP A 195 0.96 -5.19 15.32
N GLY A 196 1.33 -5.54 14.08
CA GLY A 196 2.13 -6.72 13.74
C GLY A 196 1.36 -8.03 13.79
N ASP A 197 0.04 -7.98 13.94
CA ASP A 197 -0.82 -9.15 13.94
C ASP A 197 -1.26 -9.54 12.52
N ILE A 198 -1.71 -10.79 12.40
CA ILE A 198 -1.95 -11.45 11.10
C ILE A 198 -3.45 -11.54 10.85
N ALA A 199 -3.89 -11.20 9.63
CA ALA A 199 -5.28 -11.35 9.22
C ALA A 199 -5.73 -12.84 9.27
N PRO A 200 -6.97 -13.13 9.70
CA PRO A 200 -7.52 -14.50 9.69
C PRO A 200 -7.93 -14.94 8.27
N LEU A 201 -6.95 -15.00 7.35
CA LEU A 201 -7.17 -15.17 5.92
C LEU A 201 -8.01 -16.40 5.57
N ALA A 202 -7.82 -17.53 6.27
CA ALA A 202 -8.63 -18.73 6.03
C ALA A 202 -10.14 -18.46 6.24
N GLY A 203 -10.51 -17.79 7.34
CA GLY A 203 -11.90 -17.44 7.62
C GLY A 203 -12.43 -16.36 6.68
N ILE A 204 -11.61 -15.36 6.33
CA ILE A 204 -11.96 -14.32 5.36
C ILE A 204 -12.26 -14.94 3.99
N CYS A 205 -11.38 -15.81 3.49
CA CYS A 205 -11.58 -16.50 2.22
C CYS A 205 -12.83 -17.39 2.24
N GLU A 206 -13.02 -18.18 3.31
CA GLU A 206 -14.18 -19.07 3.43
C GLU A 206 -15.52 -18.29 3.40
N VAL A 207 -15.59 -17.16 4.13
CA VAL A 207 -16.78 -16.29 4.13
C VAL A 207 -16.96 -15.62 2.76
N ALA A 208 -15.89 -15.10 2.16
CA ALA A 208 -15.92 -14.44 0.87
C ALA A 208 -16.41 -15.38 -0.24
N GLU A 209 -15.90 -16.63 -0.27
CA GLU A 209 -16.33 -17.67 -1.21
C GLU A 209 -17.82 -17.99 -1.07
N ARG A 210 -18.33 -18.16 0.16
CA ARG A 210 -19.78 -18.37 0.41
C ARG A 210 -20.66 -17.26 -0.13
N HIS A 211 -20.12 -16.05 -0.25
CA HIS A 211 -20.84 -14.85 -0.68
C HIS A 211 -20.41 -14.39 -2.08
N GLU A 212 -19.71 -15.23 -2.85
CA GLU A 212 -19.24 -14.94 -4.21
C GLU A 212 -18.44 -13.63 -4.30
N ALA A 213 -17.64 -13.33 -3.27
CA ALA A 213 -16.78 -12.15 -3.20
C ALA A 213 -15.32 -12.52 -3.51
N ALA A 214 -14.61 -11.61 -4.17
CA ALA A 214 -13.17 -11.71 -4.39
C ALA A 214 -12.41 -11.19 -3.16
N VAL A 215 -11.18 -11.68 -2.96
CA VAL A 215 -10.30 -11.23 -1.88
C VAL A 215 -9.02 -10.65 -2.46
N MET A 216 -8.64 -9.45 -2.02
CA MET A 216 -7.35 -8.81 -2.27
C MET A 216 -6.60 -8.67 -0.94
N VAL A 217 -5.34 -9.12 -0.92
CA VAL A 217 -4.48 -9.06 0.27
C VAL A 217 -3.27 -8.17 -0.01
N ASP A 218 -2.99 -7.21 0.86
CA ASP A 218 -1.72 -6.47 0.87
C ASP A 218 -0.71 -7.18 1.80
N ASP A 219 0.28 -7.82 1.18
CA ASP A 219 1.25 -8.67 1.85
C ASP A 219 2.61 -7.98 2.10
N ALA A 220 2.62 -6.64 2.21
CA ALA A 220 3.86 -5.85 2.31
C ALA A 220 4.75 -6.17 3.54
N HIS A 221 4.13 -6.59 4.64
CA HIS A 221 4.80 -6.93 5.92
C HIS A 221 4.93 -8.43 6.15
N ALA A 222 4.81 -9.23 5.08
CA ALA A 222 4.77 -10.68 5.11
C ALA A 222 5.69 -11.27 4.05
N SER A 223 5.42 -12.50 3.58
CA SER A 223 6.29 -13.28 2.69
C SER A 223 5.53 -14.11 1.69
#